data_AF-A0A6P1KPU8-F1
#
_entry.id   AF-A0A6P1KPU8-F1
#
_cell.length_a   1.000
_cell.length_b   1.000
_cell.length_c   1.000
_cell.angle_alpha   90.00
_cell.angle_beta   90.00
_cell.angle_gamma   90.00
#
_symmetry.space_group_name_H-M   'P 1'
#
loop_
_entity.id
_entity.type
_entity.pdbx_description
1 polymer ?
#
loop_
_entity_poly.entity_id
_entity_poly.type
_entity_poly.pdbx_seq_one_letter_code
_entity_poly.pdbx_strand_id
1 'polypeptide(L)'
;MMTKVGYSVFQRVTTARLLRKICLVALTVPFLTSSAIGLATANERKYEYEDENETYAIGLWGDMPYSDLQATTGVPNLIADMNAQNLAFTVHDGDLKAGNSTPGSVTPTTCSNELYTQALGYFNSLKAPAAFTPGDNDWTDCDRPSNGGFNSRERLDYQRQVFFSTKFSLGQRRLVQEVQTTPLCLGATGAVPCVENRRWTVGKVTYATLNIQGSCNNLCDTAPDPQEYAARNTANIAWMRETFQVAKTRNSAAVMFISQGNPGWDLTDGTRAPLRDPKTLVQTDGQPDGFKDFLLAFRDEAIAFRKPIAYVDGDSHYYRIDKPFLDAQGRRIENFTRVETFGDNAANGNNDVNWVKVTVNPRSREVFSYQPQIVPGNRVAVPSP
;
A
#
# COMPACT_ATOMS: atom_id res chain seq x y z
N MET A 1 0.25 66.39 -105.35
CA MET A 1 0.95 65.60 -106.39
C MET A 1 1.63 64.45 -105.66
N MET A 2 1.21 63.19 -105.92
CA MET A 2 1.87 61.90 -105.62
C MET A 2 2.37 61.60 -104.19
N THR A 3 2.25 60.43 -103.54
CA THR A 3 1.49 59.17 -103.61
C THR A 3 1.99 58.37 -102.38
N LYS A 4 1.10 57.82 -101.52
CA LYS A 4 0.89 56.37 -101.22
C LYS A 4 2.07 55.61 -100.57
N VAL A 5 1.94 54.61 -99.70
CA VAL A 5 0.88 53.87 -98.98
C VAL A 5 1.62 52.88 -98.05
N GLY A 6 1.03 52.47 -96.93
CA GLY A 6 1.45 51.26 -96.19
C GLY A 6 0.47 50.89 -95.08
N TYR A 7 -0.44 49.95 -95.37
CA TYR A 7 -1.49 49.33 -94.52
C TYR A 7 -0.90 48.75 -93.21
N SER A 8 -1.36 49.05 -91.98
CA SER A 8 -2.63 48.78 -91.28
C SER A 8 -3.05 47.31 -91.24
N VAL A 9 -3.08 46.69 -90.05
CA VAL A 9 -4.31 46.35 -89.29
C VAL A 9 -3.93 45.95 -87.85
N PHE A 10 -4.56 46.60 -86.88
CA PHE A 10 -4.68 46.22 -85.46
C PHE A 10 -6.17 45.97 -85.17
N GLN A 11 -6.48 45.13 -84.16
CA GLN A 11 -7.74 44.95 -83.40
C GLN A 11 -8.10 43.45 -83.29
N ARG A 12 -8.74 42.88 -82.25
CA ARG A 12 -9.49 43.35 -81.06
C ARG A 12 -9.70 42.12 -80.14
N VAL A 13 -9.74 42.36 -78.83
CA VAL A 13 -10.74 41.96 -77.81
C VAL A 13 -11.73 40.80 -78.15
N THR A 14 -11.88 39.79 -77.26
CA THR A 14 -13.14 39.46 -76.53
C THR A 14 -13.05 38.22 -75.60
N THR A 15 -13.84 38.32 -74.53
CA THR A 15 -14.26 37.34 -73.50
C THR A 15 -15.23 36.26 -74.01
N ALA A 16 -15.23 35.03 -73.46
CA ALA A 16 -16.43 34.30 -72.95
C ALA A 16 -16.21 32.81 -72.56
N ARG A 17 -16.70 32.49 -71.35
CA ARG A 17 -17.33 31.26 -70.77
C ARG A 17 -17.53 29.99 -71.66
N LEU A 18 -17.24 28.80 -71.08
CA LEU A 18 -18.14 27.61 -70.95
C LEU A 18 -17.37 26.44 -70.26
N LEU A 19 -17.65 26.10 -69.00
CA LEU A 19 -18.47 24.96 -68.52
C LEU A 19 -17.99 23.52 -68.85
N ARG A 20 -17.76 22.80 -67.74
CA ARG A 20 -18.14 21.39 -67.44
C ARG A 20 -17.28 20.23 -67.99
N LYS A 21 -16.60 19.60 -67.01
CA LYS A 21 -16.89 18.26 -66.45
C LYS A 21 -15.95 17.09 -66.83
N ILE A 22 -15.47 16.47 -65.74
CA ILE A 22 -15.35 15.01 -65.46
C ILE A 22 -13.97 14.36 -65.62
N CYS A 23 -13.43 13.97 -64.43
CA CYS A 23 -12.56 12.83 -64.10
C CYS A 23 -11.14 12.82 -64.69
N LEU A 24 -10.06 12.39 -64.04
CA LEU A 24 -9.71 11.54 -62.88
C LEU A 24 -8.17 11.80 -62.78
N VAL A 25 -7.50 12.10 -61.67
CA VAL A 25 -7.16 11.25 -60.52
C VAL A 25 -6.50 12.17 -59.49
N ALA A 26 -6.95 12.04 -58.25
CA ALA A 26 -6.51 12.78 -57.09
C ALA A 26 -5.10 12.36 -56.62
N LEU A 27 -4.24 13.34 -56.35
CA LEU A 27 -3.10 13.22 -55.44
C LEU A 27 -3.49 13.92 -54.14
N THR A 28 -3.99 13.16 -53.18
CA THR A 28 -4.26 13.64 -51.81
C THR A 28 -3.88 12.56 -50.82
N VAL A 29 -2.74 12.73 -50.15
CA VAL A 29 -2.32 12.00 -48.94
C VAL A 29 -1.33 12.94 -48.21
N PRO A 30 -1.24 13.00 -46.86
CA PRO A 30 -2.30 13.13 -45.86
C PRO A 30 -1.92 14.14 -44.73
N PHE A 31 -2.87 14.83 -44.11
CA PHE A 31 -2.67 15.38 -42.76
C PHE A 31 -4.00 15.32 -42.02
N LEU A 32 -4.40 14.11 -41.64
CA LEU A 32 -5.46 13.85 -40.66
C LEU A 32 -5.24 12.44 -40.12
N THR A 33 -4.21 12.31 -39.28
CA THR A 33 -4.06 11.18 -38.36
C THR A 33 -3.92 11.74 -36.95
N SER A 34 -5.04 11.89 -36.27
CA SER A 34 -5.10 11.84 -34.81
C SER A 34 -6.35 11.07 -34.45
N SER A 35 -6.23 9.78 -34.72
CA SER A 35 -7.08 8.73 -34.22
C SER A 35 -7.15 8.79 -32.70
N ALA A 36 -8.36 8.68 -32.16
CA ALA A 36 -8.67 7.89 -30.98
C ALA A 36 -7.61 7.83 -29.87
N ILE A 37 -7.50 8.90 -29.07
CA ILE A 37 -7.08 8.79 -27.65
C ILE A 37 -8.07 9.62 -26.82
N GLY A 38 -9.36 9.29 -26.94
CA GLY A 38 -10.45 9.86 -26.14
C GLY A 38 -10.99 8.90 -25.08
N LEU A 39 -10.29 7.79 -24.80
CA LEU A 39 -10.75 6.69 -23.96
C LEU A 39 -9.69 6.22 -22.95
N ALA A 40 -8.91 7.15 -22.37
CA ALA A 40 -7.97 6.83 -21.30
C ALA A 40 -7.83 7.91 -20.20
N THR A 41 -8.68 8.95 -20.20
CA THR A 41 -8.68 10.00 -19.15
C THR A 41 -9.93 9.98 -18.28
N ALA A 42 -10.82 9.00 -18.45
CA ALA A 42 -12.12 8.95 -17.78
C ALA A 42 -12.14 8.17 -16.44
N ASN A 43 -10.99 7.94 -15.78
CA ASN A 43 -11.01 7.32 -14.45
C ASN A 43 -9.94 7.79 -13.46
N GLU A 44 -9.27 8.93 -13.71
CA GLU A 44 -8.66 9.69 -12.62
C GLU A 44 -9.75 10.46 -11.87
N ARG A 45 -10.72 9.72 -11.29
CA ARG A 45 -11.55 10.32 -10.24
C ARG A 45 -10.63 10.49 -9.04
N LYS A 46 -10.12 11.71 -8.88
CA LYS A 46 -9.76 12.23 -7.56
C LYS A 46 -11.01 11.99 -6.72
N TYR A 47 -11.00 10.99 -5.85
CA TYR A 47 -12.05 10.77 -4.86
C TYR A 47 -11.96 11.93 -3.86
N GLU A 48 -12.27 13.13 -4.32
CA GLU A 48 -12.74 14.21 -3.49
C GLU A 48 -14.10 13.70 -3.01
N TYR A 49 -14.11 13.02 -1.86
CA TYR A 49 -15.34 12.72 -1.15
C TYR A 49 -16.10 14.05 -1.05
N GLU A 50 -17.33 14.08 -1.58
CA GLU A 50 -18.14 15.30 -1.69
C GLU A 50 -18.47 15.93 -0.31
N ASP A 51 -18.12 15.24 0.79
CA ASP A 51 -17.96 15.81 2.12
C ASP A 51 -16.73 15.22 2.83
N GLU A 52 -15.72 16.05 3.13
CA GLU A 52 -14.52 15.62 3.89
C GLU A 52 -14.85 15.07 5.30
N ASN A 53 -16.07 15.32 5.80
CA ASN A 53 -16.57 14.88 7.09
C ASN A 53 -17.49 13.65 7.03
N GLU A 54 -17.65 13.04 5.85
CA GLU A 54 -18.44 11.84 5.68
C GLU A 54 -17.84 10.66 6.47
N THR A 55 -18.70 9.87 7.09
CA THR A 55 -18.30 8.62 7.75
C THR A 55 -18.12 7.54 6.69
N TYR A 56 -17.00 6.81 6.74
CA TYR A 56 -16.75 5.67 5.85
C TYR A 56 -16.21 4.47 6.63
N ALA A 57 -16.06 3.33 5.96
CA ALA A 57 -15.45 2.14 6.54
C ALA A 57 -14.25 1.67 5.72
N ILE A 58 -13.26 1.09 6.39
CA ILE A 58 -12.10 0.44 5.79
C ILE A 58 -11.95 -0.99 6.33
N GLY A 59 -11.23 -1.85 5.60
CA GLY A 59 -10.87 -3.20 6.06
C GLY A 59 -9.38 -3.34 6.32
N LEU A 60 -8.99 -3.86 7.46
CA LEU A 60 -7.60 -4.19 7.81
C LEU A 60 -7.45 -5.71 7.95
N TRP A 61 -6.38 -6.27 7.40
CA TRP A 61 -6.06 -7.70 7.41
C TRP A 61 -4.55 -7.88 7.16
N GLY A 62 -4.02 -9.08 7.37
CA GLY A 62 -2.67 -9.50 6.97
C GLY A 62 -2.24 -10.75 7.71
N ASP A 63 -0.95 -11.07 7.74
CA ASP A 63 -0.43 -12.34 8.29
C ASP A 63 -1.14 -13.58 7.71
N MET A 64 -1.42 -13.56 6.40
CA MET A 64 -2.14 -14.63 5.72
C MET A 64 -1.92 -14.63 4.20
N PRO A 65 -1.96 -15.80 3.53
CA PRO A 65 -2.21 -17.13 4.07
C PRO A 65 -0.97 -17.87 4.58
N TYR A 66 -1.11 -18.63 5.66
CA TYR A 66 -0.04 -19.40 6.30
C TYR A 66 -0.21 -20.93 6.14
N SER A 67 -1.29 -21.36 5.48
CA SER A 67 -1.51 -22.75 5.08
C SER A 67 -2.28 -22.86 3.76
N ASP A 68 -2.27 -24.04 3.14
CA ASP A 68 -3.06 -24.32 1.95
C ASP A 68 -4.56 -24.08 2.17
N LEU A 69 -5.09 -24.40 3.36
CA LEU A 69 -6.50 -24.17 3.67
C LEU A 69 -6.81 -22.66 3.73
N GLN A 70 -5.92 -21.89 4.35
CA GLN A 70 -6.07 -20.43 4.37
C GLN A 70 -5.97 -19.86 2.94
N ALA A 71 -5.01 -20.31 2.14
CA ALA A 71 -4.79 -19.81 0.78
C ALA A 71 -5.95 -20.15 -0.18
N THR A 72 -6.49 -21.37 -0.10
CA THR A 72 -7.49 -21.87 -1.05
C THR A 72 -8.93 -21.60 -0.64
N THR A 73 -9.19 -21.42 0.66
CA THR A 73 -10.54 -21.26 1.20
C THR A 73 -10.65 -20.02 2.09
N GLY A 74 -9.75 -19.87 3.05
CA GLY A 74 -9.77 -18.78 4.02
C GLY A 74 -9.79 -17.38 3.40
N VAL A 75 -8.73 -17.05 2.66
CA VAL A 75 -8.54 -15.75 2.02
C VAL A 75 -9.62 -15.47 0.97
N PRO A 76 -10.00 -16.41 0.08
CA PRO A 76 -11.15 -16.21 -0.80
C PRO A 76 -12.46 -15.85 -0.09
N ASN A 77 -12.80 -16.53 1.01
CA ASN A 77 -13.99 -16.22 1.81
C ASN A 77 -13.89 -14.84 2.48
N LEU A 78 -12.71 -14.50 3.01
CA LEU A 78 -12.45 -13.20 3.63
C LEU A 78 -12.60 -12.06 2.62
N ILE A 79 -12.05 -12.22 1.41
CA ILE A 79 -12.21 -11.26 0.31
C ILE A 79 -13.69 -11.13 -0.09
N ALA A 80 -14.42 -12.24 -0.18
CA ALA A 80 -15.84 -12.23 -0.49
C ALA A 80 -16.66 -11.45 0.56
N ASP A 81 -16.34 -11.65 1.85
CA ASP A 81 -16.97 -10.94 2.97
C ASP A 81 -16.68 -9.43 2.93
N MET A 82 -15.41 -9.04 2.74
CA MET A 82 -15.05 -7.63 2.52
C MET A 82 -15.74 -7.02 1.29
N ASN A 83 -15.86 -7.78 0.20
CA ASN A 83 -16.52 -7.36 -1.04
C ASN A 83 -18.05 -7.25 -0.95
N ALA A 84 -18.66 -7.76 0.12
CA ALA A 84 -20.06 -7.55 0.46
C ALA A 84 -20.28 -6.25 1.24
N GLN A 85 -19.20 -5.61 1.72
CA GLN A 85 -19.23 -4.35 2.45
C GLN A 85 -18.90 -3.17 1.53
N ASN A 86 -19.47 -1.99 1.83
CA ASN A 86 -19.06 -0.75 1.17
C ASN A 86 -17.81 -0.17 1.84
N LEU A 87 -16.63 -0.62 1.41
CA LEU A 87 -15.35 -0.16 1.94
C LEU A 87 -14.74 0.94 1.05
N ALA A 88 -14.23 1.99 1.69
CA ALA A 88 -13.48 3.06 1.04
C ALA A 88 -12.16 2.52 0.48
N PHE A 89 -11.48 1.67 1.25
CA PHE A 89 -10.30 0.89 0.86
C PHE A 89 -10.07 -0.24 1.86
N THR A 90 -9.13 -1.10 1.52
CA THR A 90 -8.60 -2.18 2.36
C THR A 90 -7.09 -2.02 2.47
N VAL A 91 -6.49 -2.51 3.55
CA VAL A 91 -5.03 -2.51 3.74
C VAL A 91 -4.59 -3.87 4.25
N HIS A 92 -3.60 -4.46 3.58
CA HIS A 92 -2.89 -5.63 4.06
C HIS A 92 -1.59 -5.20 4.74
N ASP A 93 -1.41 -5.54 6.02
CA ASP A 93 -0.31 -5.03 6.87
C ASP A 93 1.00 -5.83 6.79
N GLY A 94 1.02 -6.98 6.13
CA GLY A 94 2.26 -7.66 5.74
C GLY A 94 2.11 -9.17 5.75
N ASP A 95 3.19 -9.89 5.41
CA ASP A 95 3.29 -11.35 5.46
C ASP A 95 2.31 -12.09 4.55
N LEU A 96 2.74 -12.21 3.29
CA LEU A 96 2.01 -12.93 2.24
C LEU A 96 2.12 -14.47 2.35
N LYS A 97 2.90 -14.97 3.33
CA LYS A 97 3.13 -16.38 3.63
C LYS A 97 3.58 -16.56 5.08
N ALA A 98 3.54 -17.79 5.59
CA ALA A 98 4.19 -18.16 6.85
C ALA A 98 5.71 -18.00 6.79
N GLY A 99 6.39 -17.84 7.92
CA GLY A 99 7.84 -17.64 7.97
C GLY A 99 8.70 -18.76 7.39
N ASN A 100 8.19 -19.99 7.32
CA ASN A 100 8.83 -21.10 6.61
C ASN A 100 7.90 -21.67 5.54
N SER A 101 8.49 -22.15 4.45
CA SER A 101 7.75 -22.94 3.47
C SER A 101 7.25 -24.25 4.06
N THR A 102 6.14 -24.75 3.49
CA THR A 102 5.55 -26.03 3.89
C THR A 102 5.87 -27.08 2.82
N PRO A 103 6.65 -28.14 3.15
CA PRO A 103 6.93 -29.22 2.21
C PRO A 103 5.65 -29.89 1.72
N GLY A 104 5.53 -30.06 0.39
CA GLY A 104 4.35 -30.68 -0.23
C GLY A 104 3.11 -29.79 -0.31
N SER A 105 3.24 -28.51 0.04
CA SER A 105 2.18 -27.50 -0.13
C SER A 105 1.65 -27.47 -1.57
N VAL A 106 0.33 -27.34 -1.73
CA VAL A 106 -0.31 -27.19 -3.04
C VAL A 106 -0.41 -25.73 -3.49
N THR A 107 -0.10 -24.80 -2.59
CA THR A 107 0.04 -23.36 -2.87
C THR A 107 1.49 -22.88 -2.70
N PRO A 108 1.88 -21.74 -3.31
CA PRO A 108 3.22 -21.17 -3.13
C PRO A 108 3.49 -20.80 -1.66
N THR A 109 4.51 -21.42 -1.06
CA THR A 109 4.94 -21.12 0.32
C THR A 109 6.43 -20.80 0.44
N THR A 110 7.15 -20.75 -0.67
CA THR A 110 8.52 -20.18 -0.77
C THR A 110 8.44 -18.74 -1.27
N CYS A 111 9.56 -18.00 -1.27
CA CYS A 111 9.61 -16.65 -1.83
C CYS A 111 9.83 -16.61 -3.35
N SER A 112 9.35 -17.62 -4.07
CA SER A 112 9.38 -17.63 -5.53
C SER A 112 8.41 -16.60 -6.11
N ASN A 113 8.50 -16.33 -7.41
CA ASN A 113 7.67 -15.31 -8.06
C ASN A 113 6.17 -15.65 -8.02
N GLU A 114 5.84 -16.94 -7.89
CA GLU A 114 4.47 -17.45 -7.76
C GLU A 114 3.78 -16.96 -6.49
N LEU A 115 4.51 -16.74 -5.38
CA LEU A 115 3.97 -16.15 -4.14
C LEU A 115 3.36 -14.78 -4.43
N TYR A 116 4.13 -13.89 -5.04
CA TYR A 116 3.70 -12.53 -5.31
C TYR A 116 2.61 -12.48 -6.40
N THR A 117 2.64 -13.43 -7.35
CA THR A 117 1.58 -13.57 -8.36
C THR A 117 0.26 -13.97 -7.71
N GLN A 118 0.27 -14.91 -6.77
CA GLN A 118 -0.90 -15.31 -5.99
C GLN A 118 -1.44 -14.14 -5.17
N ALA A 119 -0.58 -13.46 -4.42
CA ALA A 119 -0.95 -12.28 -3.63
C ALA A 119 -1.54 -11.16 -4.48
N LEU A 120 -0.95 -10.87 -5.65
CA LEU A 120 -1.50 -9.90 -6.59
C LEU A 120 -2.91 -10.30 -7.07
N GLY A 121 -3.16 -11.60 -7.27
CA GLY A 121 -4.48 -12.15 -7.56
C GLY A 121 -5.49 -11.88 -6.44
N TYR A 122 -5.10 -12.08 -5.18
CA TYR A 122 -5.93 -11.75 -4.02
C TYR A 122 -6.24 -10.25 -3.97
N PHE A 123 -5.24 -9.39 -4.07
CA PHE A 123 -5.45 -7.94 -4.03
C PHE A 123 -6.34 -7.45 -5.17
N ASN A 124 -6.16 -7.94 -6.39
CA ASN A 124 -6.99 -7.56 -7.54
C ASN A 124 -8.41 -8.17 -7.51
N SER A 125 -8.68 -9.11 -6.61
CA SER A 125 -10.04 -9.64 -6.37
C SER A 125 -10.87 -8.74 -5.46
N LEU A 126 -10.25 -7.78 -4.76
CA LEU A 126 -10.96 -6.79 -3.94
C LEU A 126 -11.63 -5.73 -4.82
N LYS A 127 -12.93 -5.50 -4.61
CA LYS A 127 -13.72 -4.45 -5.27
C LYS A 127 -13.32 -3.06 -4.81
N ALA A 128 -12.88 -2.93 -3.57
CA ALA A 128 -12.33 -1.69 -3.02
C ALA A 128 -10.84 -1.54 -3.38
N PRO A 129 -10.29 -0.31 -3.34
CA PRO A 129 -8.85 -0.11 -3.34
C PRO A 129 -8.15 -0.99 -2.31
N ALA A 130 -7.02 -1.58 -2.67
CA ALA A 130 -6.19 -2.41 -1.81
C ALA A 130 -4.80 -1.80 -1.68
N ALA A 131 -4.47 -1.30 -0.49
CA ALA A 131 -3.13 -0.89 -0.10
C ALA A 131 -2.40 -2.07 0.56
N PHE A 132 -1.08 -2.05 0.51
CA PHE A 132 -0.23 -3.11 1.01
C PHE A 132 1.08 -2.51 1.54
N THR A 133 1.64 -3.11 2.59
CA THR A 133 3.01 -2.90 3.03
C THR A 133 3.72 -4.26 3.18
N PRO A 134 5.01 -4.38 2.84
CA PRO A 134 5.75 -5.64 3.00
C PRO A 134 5.89 -6.09 4.46
N GLY A 135 5.96 -7.40 4.68
CA GLY A 135 6.30 -8.07 5.94
C GLY A 135 7.58 -8.93 5.84
N ASP A 136 8.09 -9.41 6.98
CA ASP A 136 9.38 -10.11 6.99
C ASP A 136 9.30 -11.43 6.21
N ASN A 137 8.16 -12.11 6.28
CA ASN A 137 7.96 -13.41 5.64
C ASN A 137 7.97 -13.35 4.11
N ASP A 138 7.69 -12.18 3.52
CA ASP A 138 7.64 -11.95 2.08
C ASP A 138 8.89 -11.32 1.47
N TRP A 139 9.89 -10.90 2.27
CA TRP A 139 11.21 -10.54 1.71
C TRP A 139 12.43 -10.74 2.62
N THR A 140 12.42 -10.39 3.92
CA THR A 140 13.63 -10.54 4.75
C THR A 140 13.93 -12.02 5.02
N ASP A 141 12.92 -12.79 5.42
CA ASP A 141 13.02 -14.21 5.74
C ASP A 141 13.20 -15.10 4.50
N CYS A 142 13.19 -14.51 3.31
CA CYS A 142 13.38 -15.25 2.07
C CYS A 142 14.80 -15.80 1.92
N ASP A 143 15.74 -15.29 2.72
CA ASP A 143 17.10 -15.80 2.89
C ASP A 143 17.15 -17.20 3.56
N ARG A 144 16.08 -17.61 4.24
CA ARG A 144 15.96 -18.93 4.86
C ARG A 144 16.05 -20.02 3.79
N PRO A 145 16.83 -21.10 4.02
CA PRO A 145 16.91 -22.22 3.09
C PRO A 145 15.54 -22.84 2.76
N SER A 146 14.63 -22.91 3.73
CA SER A 146 13.25 -23.38 3.54
C SER A 146 12.49 -22.52 2.53
N ASN A 147 12.72 -21.21 2.50
CA ASN A 147 12.05 -20.27 1.62
C ASN A 147 12.69 -20.19 0.22
N GLY A 148 13.75 -20.96 -0.04
CA GLY A 148 14.50 -20.99 -1.29
C GLY A 148 15.86 -20.28 -1.24
N GLY A 149 16.22 -19.67 -0.11
CA GLY A 149 17.52 -18.99 0.06
C GLY A 149 17.70 -17.80 -0.88
N PHE A 150 16.64 -17.05 -1.14
CA PHE A 150 16.66 -15.89 -2.01
C PHE A 150 17.41 -14.71 -1.36
N ASN A 151 17.91 -13.79 -2.19
CA ASN A 151 18.45 -12.53 -1.67
C ASN A 151 17.28 -11.61 -1.25
N SER A 152 17.25 -11.20 0.01
CA SER A 152 16.15 -10.40 0.57
C SER A 152 15.96 -9.05 -0.16
N ARG A 153 17.03 -8.33 -0.48
CA ARG A 153 16.93 -7.05 -1.22
C ARG A 153 16.36 -7.25 -2.62
N GLU A 154 16.73 -8.33 -3.30
CA GLU A 154 16.18 -8.67 -4.61
C GLU A 154 14.70 -9.05 -4.53
N ARG A 155 14.27 -9.77 -3.48
CA ARG A 155 12.85 -10.03 -3.22
C ARG A 155 12.06 -8.74 -2.96
N LEU A 156 12.61 -7.80 -2.19
CA LEU A 156 12.00 -6.49 -2.01
C LEU A 156 11.93 -5.69 -3.32
N ASP A 157 12.97 -5.73 -4.16
CA ASP A 157 12.93 -5.11 -5.50
C ASP A 157 11.86 -5.75 -6.40
N TYR A 158 11.68 -7.07 -6.31
CA TYR A 158 10.61 -7.75 -7.03
C TYR A 158 9.22 -7.31 -6.54
N GLN A 159 9.02 -7.21 -5.22
CA GLN A 159 7.79 -6.64 -4.66
C GLN A 159 7.52 -5.21 -5.13
N ARG A 160 8.56 -4.35 -5.16
CA ARG A 160 8.47 -2.98 -5.68
C ARG A 160 7.96 -2.95 -7.12
N GLN A 161 8.38 -3.90 -7.96
CA GLN A 161 7.91 -4.02 -9.34
C GLN A 161 6.46 -4.52 -9.42
N VAL A 162 6.11 -5.55 -8.63
CA VAL A 162 4.79 -6.20 -8.70
C VAL A 162 3.69 -5.32 -8.12
N PHE A 163 3.89 -4.78 -6.91
CA PHE A 163 2.84 -4.09 -6.16
C PHE A 163 2.92 -2.56 -6.24
N PHE A 164 4.11 -2.02 -6.53
CA PHE A 164 4.42 -0.60 -6.33
C PHE A 164 4.91 0.13 -7.60
N SER A 165 4.76 -0.48 -8.78
CA SER A 165 5.22 0.07 -10.06
C SER A 165 4.46 1.32 -10.53
N THR A 166 3.32 1.66 -9.91
CA THR A 166 2.53 2.85 -10.24
C THR A 166 2.19 3.65 -8.99
N LYS A 167 1.67 4.88 -9.14
CA LYS A 167 1.13 5.70 -8.03
C LYS A 167 -0.21 5.19 -7.48
N PHE A 168 -0.80 4.15 -8.07
CA PHE A 168 -2.13 3.68 -7.71
C PHE A 168 -2.05 2.49 -6.76
N SER A 169 -3.02 2.40 -5.85
CA SER A 169 -3.26 1.17 -5.09
C SER A 169 -3.65 0.01 -6.01
N LEU A 170 -3.61 -1.20 -5.45
CA LEU A 170 -4.17 -2.40 -6.05
C LEU A 170 -5.71 -2.40 -5.93
N GLY A 171 -6.34 -3.50 -6.34
CA GLY A 171 -7.79 -3.67 -6.33
C GLY A 171 -8.47 -3.25 -7.64
N GLN A 172 -9.73 -3.62 -7.80
CA GLN A 172 -10.53 -3.30 -9.00
C GLN A 172 -10.81 -1.80 -9.12
N ARG A 173 -11.11 -1.15 -7.98
CA ARG A 173 -11.07 0.30 -7.84
C ARG A 173 -9.70 0.68 -7.31
N ARG A 174 -9.16 1.80 -7.77
CA ARG A 174 -7.83 2.27 -7.36
C ARG A 174 -7.92 3.64 -6.71
N LEU A 175 -7.10 3.87 -5.70
CA LEU A 175 -6.86 5.20 -5.14
C LEU A 175 -5.45 5.68 -5.52
N VAL A 176 -5.29 6.99 -5.66
CA VAL A 176 -3.98 7.61 -5.88
C VAL A 176 -3.25 7.70 -4.55
N GLN A 177 -1.98 7.31 -4.55
CA GLN A 177 -1.08 7.39 -3.40
C GLN A 177 0.10 8.30 -3.73
N GLU A 178 0.49 9.11 -2.76
CA GLU A 178 1.80 9.72 -2.71
C GLU A 178 2.86 8.63 -2.47
N VAL A 179 4.03 8.82 -3.07
CA VAL A 179 5.11 7.82 -3.13
C VAL A 179 6.37 8.46 -2.58
N GLN A 180 7.10 7.74 -1.71
CA GLN A 180 8.41 8.20 -1.27
C GLN A 180 9.46 8.01 -2.39
N THR A 181 9.61 9.03 -3.24
CA THR A 181 10.44 8.95 -4.46
C THR A 181 11.92 9.28 -4.24
N THR A 182 12.31 9.80 -3.07
CA THR A 182 13.73 10.06 -2.77
C THR A 182 14.47 8.73 -2.61
N PRO A 183 15.62 8.51 -3.28
CA PRO A 183 16.33 7.23 -3.28
C PRO A 183 17.11 6.99 -1.99
N LEU A 184 16.39 6.82 -0.88
CA LEU A 184 16.96 6.60 0.45
C LEU A 184 17.09 5.11 0.81
N CYS A 185 16.32 4.22 0.17
CA CYS A 185 16.35 2.79 0.43
C CYS A 185 17.43 2.09 -0.40
N LEU A 186 17.73 0.83 -0.05
CA LEU A 186 18.61 -0.02 -0.84
C LEU A 186 17.79 -1.08 -1.60
N GLY A 187 18.15 -1.28 -2.86
CA GLY A 187 17.80 -2.45 -3.65
C GLY A 187 18.99 -3.40 -3.76
N ALA A 188 18.85 -4.44 -4.58
CA ALA A 188 19.88 -5.44 -4.80
C ALA A 188 21.16 -4.87 -5.42
N THR A 189 21.05 -3.78 -6.19
CA THR A 189 22.16 -3.21 -6.97
C THR A 189 22.59 -1.79 -6.55
N GLY A 190 21.94 -1.19 -5.55
CA GLY A 190 22.28 0.15 -5.08
C GLY A 190 21.11 0.91 -4.44
N ALA A 191 21.26 2.22 -4.33
CA ALA A 191 20.22 3.08 -3.78
C ALA A 191 19.01 3.20 -4.72
N VAL A 192 17.81 3.11 -4.16
CA VAL A 192 16.53 3.16 -4.87
C VAL A 192 15.49 3.94 -4.05
N PRO A 193 14.44 4.47 -4.69
CA PRO A 193 13.32 5.04 -3.96
C PRO A 193 12.60 4.00 -3.09
N CYS A 194 12.12 4.42 -1.92
CA CYS A 194 11.33 3.58 -1.01
C CYS A 194 9.87 3.52 -1.48
N VAL A 195 9.63 3.05 -2.71
CA VAL A 195 8.31 3.12 -3.36
C VAL A 195 7.24 2.30 -2.65
N GLU A 196 7.58 1.39 -1.76
CA GLU A 196 6.67 0.64 -0.90
C GLU A 196 6.04 1.50 0.23
N ASN A 197 6.69 2.62 0.58
CA ASN A 197 6.13 3.61 1.50
C ASN A 197 5.13 4.51 0.74
N ARG A 198 3.86 4.40 1.12
CA ARG A 198 2.73 5.07 0.49
C ARG A 198 2.01 5.96 1.49
N ARG A 199 1.42 7.05 0.99
CA ARG A 199 0.59 7.96 1.78
C ARG A 199 -0.63 8.37 0.98
N TRP A 200 -1.78 8.44 1.63
CA TRP A 200 -3.00 8.94 1.00
C TRP A 200 -3.88 9.62 2.05
N THR A 201 -4.95 10.27 1.59
CA THR A 201 -5.92 10.92 2.47
C THR A 201 -7.32 10.61 1.97
N VAL A 202 -8.21 10.26 2.90
CA VAL A 202 -9.64 10.06 2.64
C VAL A 202 -10.42 10.91 3.64
N GLY A 203 -11.22 11.84 3.15
CA GLY A 203 -11.83 12.89 3.97
C GLY A 203 -10.75 13.64 4.77
N LYS A 204 -10.96 13.78 6.09
CA LYS A 204 -10.00 14.40 7.01
C LYS A 204 -9.04 13.42 7.70
N VAL A 205 -8.76 12.24 7.16
CA VAL A 205 -7.80 11.32 7.78
C VAL A 205 -6.66 11.00 6.82
N THR A 206 -5.44 11.09 7.33
CA THR A 206 -4.21 10.77 6.59
C THR A 206 -3.73 9.38 6.96
N TYR A 207 -3.36 8.60 5.95
CA TYR A 207 -2.93 7.21 6.08
C TYR A 207 -1.55 7.06 5.47
N ALA A 208 -0.70 6.22 6.07
CA ALA A 208 0.58 5.87 5.47
C ALA A 208 1.02 4.44 5.79
N THR A 209 1.63 3.78 4.80
CA THR A 209 2.38 2.53 5.02
C THR A 209 3.84 2.84 5.37
N LEU A 210 4.42 1.97 6.18
CA LEU A 210 5.82 1.97 6.57
C LEU A 210 6.37 0.56 6.41
N ASN A 211 7.42 0.41 5.60
CA ASN A 211 8.16 -0.83 5.48
C ASN A 211 8.98 -1.05 6.77
N ILE A 212 8.35 -1.52 7.85
CA ILE A 212 8.96 -1.90 9.14
C ILE A 212 8.60 -3.35 9.41
N GLN A 213 9.62 -4.15 9.65
CA GLN A 213 9.56 -5.62 9.57
C GLN A 213 9.69 -6.24 10.95
N GLY A 214 9.17 -7.47 11.10
CA GLY A 214 9.51 -8.39 12.18
C GLY A 214 11.00 -8.71 12.21
N SER A 215 11.39 -9.68 13.04
CA SER A 215 12.77 -10.18 13.11
C SER A 215 13.83 -9.08 13.34
N CYS A 216 13.68 -8.35 14.45
CA CYS A 216 14.51 -7.20 14.82
C CYS A 216 14.60 -6.11 13.74
N ASN A 217 13.56 -5.96 12.91
CA ASN A 217 13.54 -5.02 11.80
C ASN A 217 14.69 -5.27 10.79
N ASN A 218 15.00 -6.54 10.50
CA ASN A 218 16.10 -7.01 9.64
C ASN A 218 17.52 -6.88 10.23
N LEU A 219 17.63 -6.81 11.56
CA LEU A 219 18.92 -6.83 12.28
C LEU A 219 19.27 -8.16 12.93
N CYS A 220 18.38 -9.15 12.89
CA CYS A 220 18.64 -10.48 13.41
C CYS A 220 18.06 -11.56 12.47
N ASP A 221 18.06 -12.81 12.94
CA ASP A 221 17.70 -14.01 12.19
C ASP A 221 18.76 -14.49 11.18
N THR A 222 18.38 -14.89 9.96
CA THR A 222 19.20 -15.79 9.11
C THR A 222 20.37 -15.09 8.42
N ALA A 223 20.13 -14.01 7.69
CA ALA A 223 21.13 -13.19 7.03
C ALA A 223 20.79 -11.69 7.17
N PRO A 224 20.86 -11.14 8.40
CA PRO A 224 20.49 -9.75 8.66
C PRO A 224 21.33 -8.78 7.84
N ASP A 225 20.74 -7.64 7.51
CA ASP A 225 21.36 -6.63 6.66
C ASP A 225 21.36 -5.24 7.32
N PRO A 226 22.40 -4.92 8.11
CA PRO A 226 22.49 -3.64 8.82
C PRO A 226 22.54 -2.41 7.91
N GLN A 227 23.03 -2.55 6.67
CA GLN A 227 23.09 -1.45 5.72
C GLN A 227 21.71 -1.15 5.13
N GLU A 228 20.97 -2.20 4.76
CA GLU A 228 19.58 -2.09 4.33
C GLU A 228 18.75 -1.46 5.44
N TYR A 229 18.83 -2.02 6.66
CA TYR A 229 18.12 -1.52 7.83
C TYR A 229 18.38 -0.03 8.05
N ALA A 230 19.64 0.40 8.10
CA ALA A 230 19.99 1.78 8.40
C ALA A 230 19.41 2.75 7.36
N ALA A 231 19.46 2.38 6.09
CA ALA A 231 18.91 3.15 4.98
C ALA A 231 17.38 3.25 5.05
N ARG A 232 16.70 2.10 5.16
CA ARG A 232 15.23 2.02 5.24
C ARG A 232 14.67 2.67 6.50
N ASN A 233 15.28 2.46 7.66
CA ASN A 233 14.84 3.08 8.91
C ASN A 233 14.95 4.61 8.86
N THR A 234 16.04 5.13 8.29
CA THR A 234 16.19 6.58 8.03
C THR A 234 15.06 7.09 7.13
N ALA A 235 14.75 6.35 6.05
CA ALA A 235 13.66 6.71 5.14
C ALA A 235 12.28 6.66 5.80
N ASN A 236 12.01 5.65 6.63
CA ASN A 236 10.75 5.50 7.36
C ASN A 236 10.55 6.61 8.38
N ILE A 237 11.59 7.00 9.13
CA ILE A 237 11.52 8.13 10.06
C ILE A 237 11.22 9.43 9.33
N ALA A 238 11.87 9.66 8.17
CA ALA A 238 11.60 10.83 7.35
C ALA A 238 10.15 10.82 6.82
N TRP A 239 9.67 9.68 6.30
CA TRP A 239 8.31 9.51 5.79
C TRP A 239 7.25 9.70 6.87
N MET A 240 7.47 9.15 8.07
CA MET A 240 6.58 9.28 9.23
C MET A 240 6.46 10.75 9.65
N ARG A 241 7.58 11.46 9.79
CA ARG A 241 7.59 12.90 10.13
C ARG A 241 6.88 13.72 9.07
N GLU A 242 7.19 13.49 7.78
CA GLU A 242 6.53 14.16 6.67
C GLU A 242 5.01 13.89 6.69
N THR A 243 4.59 12.66 6.98
CA THR A 243 3.17 12.30 7.09
C THR A 243 2.46 13.08 8.19
N PHE A 244 3.08 13.26 9.37
CA PHE A 244 2.54 14.14 10.40
C PHE A 244 2.49 15.61 9.97
N GLN A 245 3.50 16.11 9.23
CA GLN A 245 3.48 17.47 8.70
C GLN A 245 2.37 17.68 7.67
N VAL A 246 2.15 16.71 6.78
CA VAL A 246 1.03 16.70 5.83
C VAL A 246 -0.29 16.71 6.60
N ALA A 247 -0.43 15.85 7.60
CA ALA A 247 -1.64 15.79 8.43
C ALA A 247 -1.91 17.12 9.17
N LYS A 248 -0.87 17.77 9.71
CA LYS A 248 -0.99 19.10 10.35
C LYS A 248 -1.40 20.16 9.33
N THR A 249 -0.75 20.19 8.17
CA THR A 249 -1.03 21.15 7.08
C THR A 249 -2.44 21.02 6.53
N ARG A 250 -2.92 19.79 6.38
CA ARG A 250 -4.28 19.47 5.93
C ARG A 250 -5.32 19.57 7.05
N ASN A 251 -4.89 19.85 8.28
CA ASN A 251 -5.74 19.79 9.47
C ASN A 251 -6.50 18.47 9.61
N SER A 252 -5.85 17.34 9.29
CA SER A 252 -6.43 16.01 9.44
C SER A 252 -6.92 15.78 10.86
N ALA A 253 -8.08 15.15 11.00
CA ALA A 253 -8.70 14.76 12.26
C ALA A 253 -7.92 13.64 12.96
N ALA A 254 -7.23 12.78 12.20
CA ALA A 254 -6.41 11.69 12.73
C ALA A 254 -5.33 11.24 11.71
N VAL A 255 -4.40 10.40 12.16
CA VAL A 255 -3.43 9.68 11.32
C VAL A 255 -3.51 8.18 11.60
N MET A 256 -3.34 7.36 10.57
CA MET A 256 -3.14 5.92 10.71
C MET A 256 -1.85 5.50 10.00
N PHE A 257 -0.96 4.85 10.74
CA PHE A 257 0.23 4.19 10.20
C PHE A 257 -0.01 2.69 10.12
N ILE A 258 0.52 2.04 9.09
CA ILE A 258 0.42 0.60 8.88
C ILE A 258 1.82 0.04 8.60
N SER A 259 2.24 -0.96 9.34
CA SER A 259 3.49 -1.71 9.17
C SER A 259 3.27 -3.16 9.59
N GLN A 260 4.18 -4.06 9.26
CA GLN A 260 4.05 -5.45 9.70
C GLN A 260 4.57 -5.66 11.13
N GLY A 261 5.84 -5.31 11.39
CA GLY A 261 6.54 -5.77 12.60
C GLY A 261 5.97 -5.23 13.91
N ASN A 262 5.87 -6.09 14.92
CA ASN A 262 5.51 -5.71 16.28
C ASN A 262 6.78 -5.30 17.04
N PRO A 263 6.98 -3.99 17.30
CA PRO A 263 8.22 -3.55 17.92
C PRO A 263 8.29 -3.93 19.41
N GLY A 264 7.17 -4.31 20.02
CA GLY A 264 6.99 -4.25 21.46
C GLY A 264 6.88 -2.80 21.94
N TRP A 265 6.02 -2.55 22.92
CA TRP A 265 5.59 -1.18 23.26
C TRP A 265 5.86 -0.80 24.72
N ASP A 266 5.82 -1.79 25.61
CA ASP A 266 5.96 -1.61 27.05
C ASP A 266 6.50 -2.90 27.71
N LEU A 267 6.25 -3.07 29.02
CA LEU A 267 6.71 -4.18 29.84
C LEU A 267 5.68 -5.32 29.99
N THR A 268 4.57 -5.31 29.24
CA THR A 268 3.39 -6.14 29.57
C THR A 268 3.23 -7.43 28.76
N ASP A 269 3.81 -7.54 27.55
CA ASP A 269 3.69 -8.75 26.72
C ASP A 269 5.02 -9.22 26.13
N GLY A 270 5.82 -9.87 26.97
CA GLY A 270 7.09 -10.47 26.56
C GLY A 270 6.94 -11.82 25.85
N THR A 271 5.71 -12.30 25.63
CA THR A 271 5.47 -13.58 24.94
C THR A 271 5.31 -13.44 23.44
N ARG A 272 4.98 -12.22 22.98
CA ARG A 272 4.67 -11.95 21.57
C ARG A 272 5.61 -10.91 20.94
N ALA A 273 6.21 -10.04 21.74
CA ALA A 273 7.14 -9.02 21.25
C ALA A 273 8.22 -8.71 22.30
N PRO A 274 9.32 -8.04 21.93
CA PRO A 274 10.33 -7.61 22.89
C PRO A 274 9.74 -6.67 23.96
N LEU A 275 10.04 -6.92 25.24
CA LEU A 275 9.71 -5.96 26.28
C LEU A 275 10.58 -4.71 26.14
N ARG A 276 10.02 -3.53 26.42
CA ARG A 276 10.73 -2.24 26.31
C ARG A 276 10.68 -1.44 27.60
N ASP A 277 11.82 -0.86 27.96
CA ASP A 277 11.89 0.16 28.99
C ASP A 277 11.11 1.41 28.53
N PRO A 278 10.03 1.83 29.22
CA PRO A 278 9.18 2.93 28.74
C PRO A 278 9.89 4.27 28.59
N LYS A 279 10.94 4.50 29.39
CA LYS A 279 11.67 5.77 29.40
C LYS A 279 12.59 5.88 28.19
N THR A 280 13.35 4.83 27.92
CA THR A 280 14.42 4.79 26.90
C THR A 280 13.98 4.13 25.60
N LEU A 281 12.89 3.36 25.62
CA LEU A 281 12.39 2.49 24.55
C LEU A 281 13.38 1.42 24.09
N VAL A 282 14.43 1.17 24.86
CA VAL A 282 15.38 0.07 24.61
C VAL A 282 14.69 -1.24 24.94
N GLN A 283 14.78 -2.22 24.03
CA GLN A 283 14.29 -3.57 24.30
C GLN A 283 15.16 -4.34 25.30
N THR A 284 14.58 -5.31 26.01
CA THR A 284 15.23 -5.98 27.15
C THR A 284 15.62 -7.45 26.91
N ASP A 285 15.44 -7.97 25.70
CA ASP A 285 15.66 -9.39 25.37
C ASP A 285 17.10 -9.72 24.93
N GLY A 286 17.96 -8.71 24.79
CA GLY A 286 19.36 -8.85 24.40
C GLY A 286 19.60 -8.98 22.89
N GLN A 287 18.57 -8.96 22.06
CA GLN A 287 18.70 -8.94 20.60
C GLN A 287 19.06 -7.53 20.09
N PRO A 288 19.60 -7.41 18.85
CA PRO A 288 19.75 -6.12 18.20
C PRO A 288 18.42 -5.34 18.14
N ASP A 289 18.43 -4.07 18.54
CA ASP A 289 17.22 -3.26 18.61
C ASP A 289 17.01 -2.42 17.34
N GLY A 290 16.27 -2.98 16.39
CA GLY A 290 15.96 -2.31 15.13
C GLY A 290 14.81 -1.30 15.19
N PHE A 291 14.10 -1.18 16.31
CA PHE A 291 12.88 -0.37 16.38
C PHE A 291 13.06 0.91 17.19
N LYS A 292 14.00 0.93 18.14
CA LYS A 292 14.19 2.03 19.08
C LYS A 292 14.22 3.42 18.43
N ASP A 293 15.03 3.62 17.40
CA ASP A 293 15.20 4.95 16.80
C ASP A 293 13.90 5.45 16.14
N PHE A 294 13.18 4.54 15.48
CA PHE A 294 11.85 4.84 14.94
C PHE A 294 10.86 5.17 16.06
N LEU A 295 10.79 4.34 17.10
CA LEU A 295 9.88 4.54 18.22
C LEU A 295 10.16 5.84 18.98
N LEU A 296 11.42 6.22 19.18
CA LEU A 296 11.79 7.50 19.77
C LEU A 296 11.26 8.67 18.94
N ALA A 297 11.52 8.65 17.62
CA ALA A 297 11.02 9.69 16.71
C ALA A 297 9.48 9.71 16.65
N PHE A 298 8.84 8.54 16.67
CA PHE A 298 7.40 8.39 16.62
C PHE A 298 6.73 8.86 17.91
N ARG A 299 7.34 8.61 19.09
CA ARG A 299 6.88 9.13 20.38
C ARG A 299 6.77 10.64 20.39
N ASP A 300 7.81 11.31 19.90
CA ASP A 300 7.87 12.78 19.86
C ASP A 300 6.76 13.35 18.98
N GLU A 301 6.56 12.78 17.78
CA GLU A 301 5.49 13.21 16.87
C GLU A 301 4.09 12.86 17.40
N ALA A 302 3.93 11.70 18.04
CA ALA A 302 2.65 11.28 18.58
C ALA A 302 2.13 12.24 19.66
N ILE A 303 3.03 12.66 20.57
CA ILE A 303 2.74 13.67 21.60
C ILE A 303 2.47 15.03 20.95
N ALA A 304 3.26 15.42 19.95
CA ALA A 304 3.12 16.71 19.28
C ALA A 304 1.85 16.83 18.42
N PHE A 305 1.33 15.72 17.89
CA PHE A 305 0.17 15.73 16.99
C PHE A 305 -1.16 15.99 17.71
N ARG A 306 -1.27 15.59 18.99
CA ARG A 306 -2.42 15.87 19.90
C ARG A 306 -3.79 15.35 19.46
N LYS A 307 -3.88 14.71 18.30
CA LYS A 307 -5.10 14.12 17.72
C LYS A 307 -4.96 12.59 17.64
N PRO A 308 -6.05 11.84 17.45
CA PRO A 308 -6.01 10.38 17.39
C PRO A 308 -5.00 9.85 16.37
N ILE A 309 -4.26 8.81 16.79
CA ILE A 309 -3.29 8.07 15.99
C ILE A 309 -3.61 6.59 16.12
N ALA A 310 -3.76 5.91 14.99
CA ALA A 310 -3.77 4.46 14.93
C ALA A 310 -2.43 3.95 14.38
N TYR A 311 -1.91 2.88 14.96
CA TYR A 311 -0.78 2.13 14.42
C TYR A 311 -1.22 0.69 14.25
N VAL A 312 -1.27 0.25 13.00
CA VAL A 312 -1.69 -1.09 12.61
C VAL A 312 -0.45 -1.95 12.45
N ASP A 313 -0.43 -3.08 13.14
CA ASP A 313 0.61 -4.11 13.07
C ASP A 313 0.03 -5.53 12.93
N GLY A 314 0.90 -6.46 12.57
CA GLY A 314 0.65 -7.89 12.49
C GLY A 314 1.67 -8.64 13.36
N ASP A 315 2.44 -9.56 12.76
CA ASP A 315 3.68 -10.20 13.26
C ASP A 315 3.50 -11.13 14.48
N SER A 316 2.78 -10.68 15.50
CA SER A 316 2.45 -11.43 16.71
C SER A 316 1.19 -12.31 16.56
N HIS A 317 0.48 -12.17 15.43
CA HIS A 317 -0.69 -12.95 15.02
C HIS A 317 -1.86 -12.93 16.02
N TYR A 318 -1.93 -11.95 16.89
CA TYR A 318 -2.88 -11.90 17.99
C TYR A 318 -3.75 -10.66 17.88
N TYR A 319 -4.99 -10.83 17.44
CA TYR A 319 -5.93 -9.72 17.34
C TYR A 319 -6.09 -9.00 18.69
N ARG A 320 -5.72 -7.72 18.72
CA ARG A 320 -5.90 -6.85 19.89
C ARG A 320 -5.96 -5.39 19.51
N ILE A 321 -6.65 -4.64 20.36
CA ILE A 321 -6.76 -3.19 20.25
C ILE A 321 -6.53 -2.60 21.63
N ASP A 322 -5.44 -1.86 21.77
CA ASP A 322 -5.02 -1.32 23.06
C ASP A 322 -4.21 -0.03 22.88
N LYS A 323 -3.70 0.51 24.00
CA LYS A 323 -2.94 1.76 24.03
C LYS A 323 -1.66 1.56 24.84
N PRO A 324 -0.71 0.76 24.33
CA PRO A 324 0.46 0.34 25.10
C PRO A 324 1.57 1.40 25.12
N PHE A 325 1.54 2.38 24.22
CA PHE A 325 2.64 3.31 24.07
C PHE A 325 2.69 4.35 25.21
N LEU A 326 3.88 4.47 25.82
CA LEU A 326 4.12 5.32 26.98
C LEU A 326 5.08 6.48 26.67
N ASP A 327 4.90 7.59 27.37
CA ASP A 327 5.85 8.69 27.40
C ASP A 327 7.08 8.38 28.26
N ALA A 328 8.07 9.27 28.24
CA ALA A 328 9.31 9.07 28.97
C ALA A 328 9.15 9.07 30.51
N GLN A 329 7.98 9.43 31.05
CA GLN A 329 7.62 9.34 32.45
C GLN A 329 6.79 8.08 32.77
N GLY A 330 6.56 7.20 31.79
CA GLY A 330 5.76 6.00 31.93
C GLY A 330 4.24 6.26 31.92
N ARG A 331 3.80 7.45 31.50
CA ARG A 331 2.37 7.74 31.34
C ARG A 331 1.91 7.32 29.96
N ARG A 332 0.68 6.84 29.85
CA ARG A 332 0.09 6.44 28.57
C ARG A 332 -0.02 7.63 27.64
N ILE A 333 0.34 7.45 26.37
CA ILE A 333 0.08 8.42 25.30
C ILE A 333 -1.36 8.19 24.83
N GLU A 334 -2.31 8.97 25.36
CA GLU A 334 -3.74 8.62 25.29
C GLU A 334 -4.32 8.73 23.87
N ASN A 335 -3.70 9.54 23.00
CA ASN A 335 -4.12 9.67 21.60
C ASN A 335 -3.59 8.55 20.70
N PHE A 336 -2.70 7.67 21.18
CA PHE A 336 -2.21 6.52 20.44
C PHE A 336 -3.11 5.29 20.66
N THR A 337 -3.37 4.52 19.61
CA THR A 337 -4.03 3.21 19.64
C THR A 337 -3.25 2.25 18.75
N ARG A 338 -2.87 1.09 19.29
CA ARG A 338 -2.42 -0.04 18.50
C ARG A 338 -3.61 -0.85 18.01
N VAL A 339 -3.52 -1.35 16.80
CA VAL A 339 -4.49 -2.26 16.18
C VAL A 339 -3.70 -3.41 15.58
N GLU A 340 -3.60 -4.51 16.31
CA GLU A 340 -3.03 -5.73 15.75
C GLU A 340 -4.13 -6.48 15.00
N THR A 341 -3.88 -6.83 13.73
CA THR A 341 -4.86 -7.59 12.94
C THR A 341 -4.91 -9.07 13.37
N PHE A 342 -5.79 -9.85 12.75
CA PHE A 342 -5.80 -11.29 12.97
C PHE A 342 -4.60 -11.92 12.27
N GLY A 343 -4.06 -12.99 12.84
CA GLY A 343 -3.05 -13.81 12.17
C GLY A 343 -3.10 -15.26 12.65
N ASP A 344 -2.11 -16.03 12.22
CA ASP A 344 -2.01 -17.46 12.46
C ASP A 344 -1.60 -17.82 13.92
N ASN A 345 -2.54 -17.74 14.87
CA ASN A 345 -2.29 -18.05 16.30
C ASN A 345 -3.31 -19.03 16.90
N ALA A 346 -4.57 -19.00 16.45
CA ALA A 346 -5.60 -19.83 17.06
C ALA A 346 -5.45 -21.31 16.67
N ALA A 347 -5.37 -22.23 17.64
CA ALA A 347 -5.34 -23.66 17.39
C ALA A 347 -6.73 -24.24 17.02
N ASN A 348 -7.35 -23.70 15.97
CA ASN A 348 -8.71 -24.05 15.52
C ASN A 348 -8.78 -24.53 14.06
N GLY A 349 -7.63 -24.76 13.41
CA GLY A 349 -7.51 -25.43 12.12
C GLY A 349 -7.25 -24.47 10.96
N ASN A 350 -8.07 -23.42 10.81
CA ASN A 350 -7.85 -22.35 9.82
C ASN A 350 -7.25 -21.09 10.46
N ASN A 351 -6.97 -21.13 11.76
CA ASN A 351 -6.20 -20.17 12.54
C ASN A 351 -6.61 -18.70 12.31
N ASP A 352 -7.91 -18.45 12.45
CA ASP A 352 -8.53 -17.12 12.46
C ASP A 352 -8.33 -16.22 11.22
N VAL A 353 -8.51 -16.76 10.00
CA VAL A 353 -8.64 -15.93 8.77
C VAL A 353 -9.88 -15.03 8.82
N ASN A 354 -9.71 -13.85 9.42
CA ASN A 354 -10.71 -12.84 9.70
C ASN A 354 -10.13 -11.44 9.42
N TRP A 355 -10.95 -10.40 9.49
CA TRP A 355 -10.51 -9.03 9.23
C TRP A 355 -11.10 -8.03 10.23
N VAL A 356 -10.53 -6.83 10.31
CA VAL A 356 -11.01 -5.77 11.18
C VAL A 356 -11.67 -4.69 10.33
N LYS A 357 -12.96 -4.45 10.57
CA LYS A 357 -13.66 -3.30 9.99
C LYS A 357 -13.39 -2.08 10.86
N VAL A 358 -12.92 -0.99 10.26
CA VAL A 358 -12.76 0.29 10.95
C VAL A 358 -13.76 1.28 10.38
N THR A 359 -14.70 1.71 11.21
CA THR A 359 -15.55 2.87 10.89
C THR A 359 -14.76 4.13 11.21
N VAL A 360 -14.63 5.02 10.22
CA VAL A 360 -13.91 6.27 10.31
C VAL A 360 -14.91 7.41 10.29
N ASN A 361 -15.05 8.11 11.41
CA ASN A 361 -15.92 9.28 11.55
C ASN A 361 -15.07 10.48 12.00
N PRO A 362 -14.67 11.37 11.08
CA PRO A 362 -13.82 12.52 11.39
C PRO A 362 -14.43 13.54 12.38
N ARG A 363 -15.74 13.44 12.66
CA ARG A 363 -16.45 14.29 13.63
C ARG A 363 -16.51 13.66 15.03
N SER A 364 -16.21 12.38 15.16
CA SER A 364 -16.17 11.71 16.46
C SER A 364 -14.85 12.03 17.19
N ARG A 365 -14.86 11.90 18.52
CA ARG A 365 -13.70 12.20 19.36
C ARG A 365 -12.50 11.30 19.05
N GLU A 366 -12.75 10.00 18.87
CA GLU A 366 -11.71 9.00 18.66
C GLU A 366 -11.39 8.76 17.18
N VAL A 367 -12.24 9.27 16.27
CA VAL A 367 -12.17 9.11 14.80
C VAL A 367 -12.34 7.68 14.31
N PHE A 368 -11.70 6.70 14.94
CA PHE A 368 -11.71 5.29 14.58
C PHE A 368 -12.57 4.47 15.54
N SER A 369 -13.39 3.58 14.99
CA SER A 369 -14.13 2.57 15.74
C SER A 369 -13.92 1.21 15.09
N TYR A 370 -13.42 0.27 15.87
CA TYR A 370 -12.93 -1.01 15.36
C TYR A 370 -13.92 -2.13 15.67
N GLN A 371 -14.17 -2.98 14.68
CA GLN A 371 -15.08 -4.10 14.80
C GLN A 371 -14.45 -5.35 14.19
N PRO A 372 -14.13 -6.38 14.99
CA PRO A 372 -13.67 -7.65 14.45
C PRO A 372 -14.78 -8.28 13.60
N GLN A 373 -14.43 -8.75 12.40
CA GLN A 373 -15.35 -9.41 11.47
C GLN A 373 -14.99 -10.88 11.40
N ILE A 374 -15.77 -11.71 12.10
CA ILE A 374 -15.61 -13.16 12.05
C ILE A 374 -16.29 -13.69 10.80
N VAL A 375 -15.48 -14.04 9.79
CA VAL A 375 -15.93 -14.45 8.45
C VAL A 375 -16.74 -15.74 8.56
N PRO A 376 -18.05 -15.75 8.25
CA PRO A 376 -18.88 -16.94 8.43
C PRO A 376 -18.35 -18.18 7.71
N GLY A 377 -17.87 -18.02 6.47
CA GLY A 377 -17.30 -19.11 5.67
C GLY A 377 -15.99 -19.71 6.21
N ASN A 378 -15.35 -19.06 7.18
CA ASN A 378 -14.08 -19.51 7.78
C ASN A 378 -14.25 -20.10 9.18
N ARG A 379 -15.47 -20.15 9.70
CA ARG A 379 -15.73 -20.74 11.02
C ARG A 379 -15.54 -22.25 10.96
N VAL A 380 -14.78 -22.78 11.92
CA VAL A 380 -14.51 -24.22 12.02
C VAL A 380 -15.41 -24.89 13.06
N ALA A 381 -15.53 -24.29 14.24
CA ALA A 381 -16.25 -24.90 15.37
C ALA A 381 -17.73 -24.50 15.48
N VAL A 382 -18.11 -23.36 14.91
CA VAL A 382 -19.48 -22.82 15.00
C VAL A 382 -20.08 -22.77 13.59
N PRO A 383 -21.26 -23.38 13.35
CA PRO A 383 -21.91 -23.31 12.05
C PRO A 383 -22.13 -21.87 11.56
N SER A 384 -22.12 -21.69 10.25
CA SER A 384 -22.55 -20.43 9.63
C SER A 384 -23.99 -20.10 10.05
N PRO A 385 -24.29 -18.84 10.38
CA PRO A 385 -25.61 -18.40 10.81
C PRO A 385 -26.63 -18.38 9.66
#